data_AF-A0A9J7I6B9-F1
#
_entry.id   AF-A0A9J7I6B9-F1
#
_cell.length_a   1.000
_cell.length_b   1.000
_cell.length_c   1.000
_cell.angle_alpha   90.00
_cell.angle_beta   90.00
_cell.angle_gamma   90.00
#
_symmetry.space_group_name_H-M   'P 1'
#
loop_
_entity.id
_entity.type
_entity.pdbx_description
1 polymer ?
#
loop_
_entity_poly.entity_id
_entity_poly.type
_entity_poly.pdbx_seq_one_letter_code
_entity_poly.pdbx_strand_id
1 'polypeptide(L)'
;MKFAVAFVALIVCGIAYGQQHLNLTEEQKLKALKYSAECLETEKSTTDAAKALIKGQFEGLDKNAKCFGNCFLEKAGFLVDGVVQPAVLSEKLGPNVGQDKLDVIMSKCNSLKGSDNCETAFVLYQCYYREHAAFFPLKIPDDQKARAAGIASDCIAQEKITTEQAVEFSKGEFSKANKNVKCYANCFLTKAGVLVDGVLQTSVVMEKMAPSVGEAKLKAIMEKCGKVKGSDQCETAFMMFECYHKEHADIA
;
A
#
# COMPACT_ATOMS: atom_id res chain seq x y z
N MET A 1 8.01 0.44 -32.42
CA MET A 1 7.62 -0.96 -32.15
C MET A 1 8.63 -1.78 -31.31
N LYS A 2 9.80 -1.26 -30.91
CA LYS A 2 10.67 -1.89 -29.88
C LYS A 2 10.65 -1.19 -28.51
N PHE A 3 10.02 -0.03 -28.42
CA PHE A 3 9.87 0.76 -27.18
C PHE A 3 8.52 0.57 -26.47
N ALA A 4 7.57 -0.14 -27.10
CA ALA A 4 6.27 -0.47 -26.51
C ALA A 4 6.35 -1.61 -25.49
N VAL A 5 7.42 -2.42 -25.50
CA VAL A 5 7.57 -3.62 -24.67
C VAL A 5 8.14 -3.31 -23.28
N ALA A 6 8.81 -2.16 -23.09
CA ALA A 6 9.41 -1.79 -21.81
C ALA A 6 8.44 -1.08 -20.85
N PHE A 7 7.36 -0.47 -21.36
CA PHE A 7 6.39 0.28 -20.55
C PHE A 7 5.23 -0.58 -20.01
N VAL A 8 5.04 -1.77 -20.60
CA VAL A 8 4.00 -2.76 -20.26
C VAL A 8 4.19 -3.37 -18.86
N ALA A 9 5.34 -3.18 -18.23
CA ALA A 9 5.64 -3.72 -16.90
C ALA A 9 5.19 -2.83 -15.73
N LEU A 10 4.91 -1.54 -15.92
CA LEU A 10 4.73 -0.62 -14.79
C LEU A 10 3.31 -0.53 -14.21
N ILE A 11 2.30 -1.02 -14.91
CA ILE A 11 0.93 -1.16 -14.34
C ILE A 11 0.79 -2.53 -13.65
N VAL A 12 1.73 -3.44 -13.88
CA VAL A 12 2.03 -4.57 -12.98
C VAL A 12 2.82 -4.11 -11.74
N CYS A 13 3.44 -2.92 -11.71
CA CYS A 13 4.22 -2.49 -10.54
C CYS A 13 3.40 -1.96 -9.36
N GLY A 14 2.07 -1.86 -9.44
CA GLY A 14 1.24 -1.87 -8.23
C GLY A 14 1.34 -3.20 -7.46
N ILE A 15 1.76 -4.27 -8.15
CA ILE A 15 2.07 -5.61 -7.61
C ILE A 15 3.53 -5.67 -7.11
N ALA A 16 4.34 -4.62 -7.30
CA ALA A 16 5.70 -4.53 -6.74
C ALA A 16 5.75 -3.75 -5.41
N TYR A 17 4.82 -2.81 -5.18
CA TYR A 17 4.77 -2.01 -3.95
C TYR A 17 3.62 -2.43 -3.04
N GLY A 18 3.79 -3.51 -2.25
CA GLY A 18 3.23 -3.72 -0.90
C GLY A 18 1.78 -3.33 -0.55
N GLN A 19 0.91 -3.01 -1.49
CA GLN A 19 -0.53 -2.85 -1.28
C GLN A 19 -1.16 -4.16 -1.73
N GLN A 20 -1.84 -4.83 -0.80
CA GLN A 20 -2.66 -6.05 -0.96
C GLN A 20 -2.70 -6.62 -2.37
N HIS A 21 -2.32 -7.89 -2.51
CA HIS A 21 -2.67 -8.65 -3.70
C HIS A 21 -4.20 -8.71 -3.81
N LEU A 22 -4.82 -7.70 -4.45
CA LEU A 22 -6.05 -7.94 -5.20
C LEU A 22 -5.69 -9.14 -6.08
N ASN A 23 -6.32 -10.30 -5.84
CA ASN A 23 -6.09 -11.52 -6.61
C ASN A 23 -6.73 -11.34 -8.00
N LEU A 24 -6.18 -10.40 -8.76
CA LEU A 24 -6.61 -10.08 -10.11
C LEU A 24 -6.10 -11.15 -11.05
N THR A 25 -6.99 -11.63 -11.91
CA THR A 25 -6.63 -12.52 -13.00
C THR A 25 -5.70 -11.81 -13.98
N GLU A 26 -4.90 -12.56 -14.73
CA GLU A 26 -4.05 -11.98 -15.79
C GLU A 26 -4.87 -11.17 -16.81
N GLU A 27 -6.10 -11.57 -17.08
CA GLU A 27 -7.03 -10.82 -17.93
C GLU A 27 -7.39 -9.46 -17.32
N GLN A 28 -7.66 -9.39 -16.01
CA GLN A 28 -7.97 -8.14 -15.33
C GLN A 28 -6.76 -7.19 -15.32
N LYS A 29 -5.54 -7.72 -15.14
CA LYS A 29 -4.30 -6.93 -15.23
C LYS A 29 -4.10 -6.35 -16.63
N LEU A 30 -4.29 -7.17 -17.68
CA LEU A 30 -4.20 -6.72 -19.07
C LEU A 30 -5.25 -5.66 -19.41
N LYS A 31 -6.48 -5.81 -18.91
CA LYS A 31 -7.54 -4.80 -19.07
C LYS A 31 -7.18 -3.49 -18.37
N ALA A 32 -6.70 -3.54 -17.12
CA ALA A 32 -6.25 -2.33 -16.40
C ALA A 32 -5.09 -1.63 -17.12
N LEU A 33 -4.12 -2.40 -17.65
CA LEU A 33 -3.05 -1.91 -18.51
C LEU A 33 -3.59 -1.16 -19.74
N LYS A 34 -4.50 -1.81 -20.48
CA LYS A 34 -5.11 -1.26 -21.68
C LYS A 34 -5.89 0.02 -21.39
N TYR A 35 -6.77 0.00 -20.37
CA TYR A 35 -7.58 1.16 -20.01
C TYR A 35 -6.71 2.34 -19.58
N SER A 36 -5.64 2.08 -18.83
CA SER A 36 -4.70 3.12 -18.42
C SER A 36 -4.03 3.78 -19.63
N ALA A 37 -3.54 2.98 -20.59
CA ALA A 37 -2.91 3.53 -21.80
C ALA A 37 -3.88 4.39 -22.61
N GLU A 38 -5.10 3.89 -22.86
CA GLU A 38 -6.14 4.61 -23.60
C GLU A 38 -6.55 5.91 -22.90
N CYS A 39 -6.71 5.89 -21.58
CA CYS A 39 -7.11 7.08 -20.82
C CYS A 39 -5.99 8.11 -20.69
N LEU A 40 -4.72 7.69 -20.60
CA LEU A 40 -3.59 8.63 -20.63
C LEU A 40 -3.56 9.41 -21.95
N GLU A 41 -3.78 8.71 -23.06
CA GLU A 41 -3.84 9.31 -24.39
C GLU A 41 -5.07 10.22 -24.55
N THR A 42 -6.26 9.73 -24.20
CA THR A 42 -7.54 10.45 -24.38
C THR A 42 -7.57 11.74 -23.56
N GLU A 43 -7.20 11.64 -22.28
CA GLU A 43 -7.28 12.77 -21.34
C GLU A 43 -6.03 13.64 -21.36
N LYS A 44 -5.02 13.27 -22.18
CA LYS A 44 -3.72 13.95 -22.26
C LYS A 44 -3.10 14.10 -20.88
N SER A 45 -3.19 13.04 -20.08
CA SER A 45 -2.64 12.97 -18.73
C SER A 45 -1.23 12.37 -18.77
N THR A 46 -0.52 12.45 -17.65
CA THR A 46 0.85 11.93 -17.55
C THR A 46 0.90 10.65 -16.72
N THR A 47 1.88 9.81 -17.04
CA THR A 47 2.18 8.61 -16.26
C THR A 47 2.47 8.93 -14.80
N ASP A 48 3.11 10.08 -14.52
CA ASP A 48 3.45 10.46 -13.14
C ASP A 48 2.21 10.90 -12.36
N ALA A 49 1.27 11.62 -13.00
CA ALA A 49 -0.04 11.91 -12.41
C ALA A 49 -0.85 10.63 -12.13
N ALA A 50 -0.86 9.67 -13.06
CA ALA A 50 -1.52 8.38 -12.85
C ALA A 50 -0.90 7.59 -11.68
N LYS A 51 0.45 7.57 -11.59
CA LYS A 51 1.16 6.97 -10.46
C LYS A 51 0.84 7.68 -9.13
N ALA A 52 0.74 9.01 -9.14
CA ALA A 52 0.38 9.78 -7.96
C ALA A 52 -1.02 9.41 -7.45
N LEU A 53 -2.01 9.28 -8.35
CA LEU A 53 -3.35 8.80 -8.01
C LEU A 53 -3.32 7.42 -7.35
N ILE A 54 -2.64 6.44 -7.97
CA ILE A 54 -2.52 5.07 -7.42
C ILE A 54 -1.88 5.08 -6.02
N LYS A 55 -0.92 5.98 -5.79
CA LYS A 55 -0.21 6.12 -4.52
C LYS A 55 -0.97 6.96 -3.48
N GLY A 56 -2.17 7.46 -3.79
CA GLY A 56 -2.93 8.34 -2.89
C GLY A 56 -2.33 9.74 -2.73
N GLN A 57 -1.45 10.16 -3.64
CA GLN A 57 -0.82 11.49 -3.65
C GLN A 57 -1.73 12.45 -4.40
N PHE A 58 -2.68 13.05 -3.68
CA PHE A 58 -3.76 13.82 -4.29
C PHE A 58 -3.49 15.32 -4.46
N GLU A 59 -2.43 15.83 -3.85
CA GLU A 59 -2.10 17.25 -3.89
C GLU A 59 -1.52 17.65 -5.25
N GLY A 60 -1.96 18.80 -5.77
CA GLY A 60 -1.43 19.36 -7.02
C GLY A 60 -1.83 18.63 -8.31
N LEU A 61 -2.77 17.68 -8.25
CA LEU A 61 -3.28 17.00 -9.44
C LEU A 61 -4.12 17.94 -10.31
N ASP A 62 -3.75 18.03 -11.58
CA ASP A 62 -4.45 18.84 -12.57
C ASP A 62 -5.76 18.19 -13.05
N LYS A 63 -6.51 18.92 -13.90
CA LYS A 63 -7.79 18.44 -14.42
C LYS A 63 -7.62 17.16 -15.26
N ASN A 64 -6.56 17.05 -16.05
CA ASN A 64 -6.31 15.91 -16.93
C ASN A 64 -6.07 14.63 -16.10
N ALA A 65 -5.36 14.73 -14.98
CA ALA A 65 -5.17 13.64 -14.04
C ALA A 65 -6.49 13.13 -13.46
N LYS A 66 -7.37 14.04 -13.05
CA LYS A 66 -8.69 13.68 -12.51
C LYS A 66 -9.58 13.04 -13.58
N CYS A 67 -9.57 13.58 -14.80
CA CYS A 67 -10.30 13.00 -15.92
C CYS A 67 -9.75 11.63 -16.34
N PHE A 68 -8.44 11.41 -16.26
CA PHE A 68 -7.84 10.07 -16.41
C PHE A 68 -8.46 9.08 -15.41
N GLY A 69 -8.62 9.49 -14.15
CA GLY A 69 -9.31 8.70 -13.13
C GLY A 69 -10.75 8.34 -13.53
N ASN A 70 -11.53 9.33 -14.00
CA ASN A 70 -12.89 9.10 -14.51
C ASN A 70 -12.92 8.10 -15.67
N CYS A 71 -12.12 8.35 -16.71
CA CYS A 71 -12.03 7.48 -17.89
C CYS A 71 -11.72 6.04 -17.51
N PHE A 72 -10.77 5.84 -16.59
CA PHE A 72 -10.39 4.50 -16.13
C PHE A 72 -11.55 3.82 -15.38
N LEU A 73 -12.19 4.53 -14.45
CA LEU A 73 -13.29 3.99 -13.64
C LEU A 73 -14.52 3.66 -14.49
N GLU A 74 -14.80 4.45 -15.53
CA GLU A 74 -15.87 4.16 -16.49
C GLU A 74 -15.55 2.94 -17.37
N LYS A 75 -14.34 2.85 -17.92
CA LYS A 75 -13.92 1.65 -18.69
C LYS A 75 -13.92 0.37 -17.85
N ALA A 76 -13.61 0.49 -16.56
CA ALA A 76 -13.67 -0.61 -15.61
C ALA A 76 -15.10 -0.96 -15.16
N GLY A 77 -16.08 -0.09 -15.44
CA GLY A 77 -17.50 -0.26 -15.08
C GLY A 77 -17.83 0.08 -13.63
N PHE A 78 -16.91 0.67 -12.88
CA PHE A 78 -17.15 1.07 -11.49
C PHE A 78 -17.98 2.35 -11.37
N LEU A 79 -17.93 3.18 -12.42
CA LEU A 79 -18.60 4.46 -12.52
C LEU A 79 -19.26 4.55 -13.89
N VAL A 80 -20.43 5.20 -13.98
CA VAL A 80 -21.06 5.58 -15.25
C VAL A 80 -21.64 6.97 -15.05
N ASP A 81 -21.18 7.96 -15.82
CA ASP A 81 -21.67 9.35 -15.74
C ASP A 81 -21.64 9.91 -14.31
N GLY A 82 -20.54 9.64 -13.59
CA GLY A 82 -20.37 10.06 -12.19
C GLY A 82 -21.20 9.27 -11.17
N VAL A 83 -21.90 8.20 -11.58
CA VAL A 83 -22.69 7.34 -10.69
C VAL A 83 -21.98 6.02 -10.46
N VAL A 84 -21.67 5.74 -9.19
CA VAL A 84 -21.05 4.48 -8.76
C VAL A 84 -21.96 3.30 -9.10
N GLN A 85 -21.39 2.20 -9.57
CA GLN A 85 -22.07 0.94 -9.87
C GLN A 85 -21.83 -0.07 -8.73
N PRO A 86 -22.73 -0.15 -7.71
CA PRO A 86 -22.44 -0.89 -6.48
C PRO A 86 -22.36 -2.41 -6.71
N ALA A 87 -23.15 -2.93 -7.66
CA ALA A 87 -23.11 -4.33 -8.05
C ALA A 87 -21.74 -4.72 -8.64
N VAL A 88 -21.20 -3.87 -9.52
CA VAL A 88 -19.88 -4.10 -10.16
C VAL A 88 -18.74 -3.99 -9.15
N LEU A 89 -18.82 -3.02 -8.23
CA LEU A 89 -17.89 -2.91 -7.11
C LEU A 89 -17.91 -4.17 -6.24
N SER A 90 -19.10 -4.63 -5.86
CA SER A 90 -19.26 -5.81 -5.00
C SER A 90 -18.73 -7.08 -5.67
N GLU A 91 -19.06 -7.29 -6.94
CA GLU A 91 -18.57 -8.44 -7.71
C GLU A 91 -17.04 -8.46 -7.83
N LYS A 92 -16.43 -7.32 -8.16
CA LYS A 92 -14.99 -7.25 -8.48
C LYS A 92 -14.10 -7.04 -7.26
N LEU A 93 -14.57 -6.32 -6.24
CA LEU A 93 -13.78 -5.96 -5.07
C LEU A 93 -14.21 -6.71 -3.80
N GLY A 94 -15.48 -7.10 -3.68
CA GLY A 94 -16.01 -7.82 -2.52
C GLY A 94 -15.19 -9.05 -2.12
N PRO A 95 -14.79 -9.93 -3.06
CA PRO A 95 -13.95 -11.09 -2.74
C PRO A 95 -12.59 -10.77 -2.13
N ASN A 96 -12.01 -9.59 -2.45
CA ASN A 96 -10.67 -9.21 -2.00
C ASN A 96 -10.70 -8.24 -0.80
N VAL A 97 -11.72 -7.38 -0.71
CA VAL A 97 -11.85 -6.35 0.35
C VAL A 97 -12.70 -6.85 1.53
N GLY A 98 -13.57 -7.82 1.29
CA GLY A 98 -14.64 -8.25 2.20
C GLY A 98 -15.90 -7.41 2.00
N GLN A 99 -17.02 -8.08 1.73
CA GLN A 99 -18.28 -7.41 1.36
C GLN A 99 -18.77 -6.43 2.46
N ASP A 100 -18.75 -6.83 3.73
CA ASP A 100 -19.19 -5.96 4.83
C ASP A 100 -18.38 -4.66 4.91
N LYS A 101 -17.07 -4.73 4.69
CA LYS A 101 -16.19 -3.54 4.69
C LYS A 101 -16.49 -2.68 3.47
N LEU A 102 -16.64 -3.29 2.30
CA LEU A 102 -16.98 -2.59 1.08
C LEU A 102 -18.33 -1.88 1.19
N ASP A 103 -19.34 -2.50 1.79
CA ASP A 103 -20.66 -1.92 2.02
C ASP A 103 -20.58 -0.66 2.92
N VAL A 104 -19.76 -0.70 3.97
CA VAL A 104 -19.53 0.47 4.82
C VAL A 104 -18.85 1.59 4.04
N ILE A 105 -17.83 1.30 3.22
CA ILE A 105 -17.16 2.30 2.38
C ILE A 105 -18.16 2.91 1.38
N MET A 106 -18.93 2.06 0.70
CA MET A 106 -19.97 2.48 -0.25
C MET A 106 -20.99 3.41 0.40
N SER A 107 -21.44 3.10 1.61
CA SER A 107 -22.41 3.92 2.36
C SER A 107 -21.90 5.33 2.68
N LYS A 108 -20.60 5.49 2.88
CA LYS A 108 -19.96 6.77 3.19
C LYS A 108 -19.62 7.58 1.94
N CYS A 109 -19.19 6.91 0.87
CA CYS A 109 -18.59 7.56 -0.27
C CYS A 109 -19.54 7.77 -1.45
N ASN A 110 -20.52 6.89 -1.71
CA ASN A 110 -21.28 6.89 -2.98
C ASN A 110 -22.14 8.13 -3.22
N SER A 111 -22.41 8.92 -2.19
CA SER A 111 -23.17 10.17 -2.29
C SER A 111 -22.31 11.37 -2.69
N LEU A 112 -20.99 11.23 -2.72
CA LEU A 112 -20.09 12.34 -3.06
C LEU A 112 -20.19 12.71 -4.54
N LYS A 113 -20.24 14.02 -4.79
CA LYS A 113 -20.31 14.61 -6.13
C LYS A 113 -19.34 15.78 -6.25
N GLY A 114 -18.67 15.86 -7.40
CA GLY A 114 -17.85 16.99 -7.80
C GLY A 114 -18.59 17.93 -8.73
N SER A 115 -17.89 18.94 -9.26
CA SER A 115 -18.46 19.91 -10.20
C SER A 115 -18.71 19.35 -11.61
N ASP A 116 -17.99 18.30 -12.00
CA ASP A 116 -18.18 17.55 -13.24
C ASP A 116 -17.88 16.05 -13.00
N ASN A 117 -17.96 15.21 -14.04
CA ASN A 117 -17.70 13.77 -13.91
C ASN A 117 -16.25 13.49 -13.48
N CYS A 118 -15.27 14.28 -13.94
CA CYS A 118 -13.87 14.12 -13.55
C CYS A 118 -13.66 14.41 -12.06
N GLU A 119 -14.20 15.52 -11.58
CA GLU A 119 -14.15 15.88 -10.16
C GLU A 119 -14.96 14.90 -9.30
N THR A 120 -16.09 14.40 -9.80
CA THR A 120 -16.91 13.37 -9.12
C THR A 120 -16.12 12.09 -8.95
N ALA A 121 -15.54 11.56 -10.03
CA ALA A 121 -14.67 10.39 -9.98
C ALA A 121 -13.49 10.58 -9.02
N PHE A 122 -12.90 11.77 -9.02
CA PHE A 122 -11.78 12.10 -8.14
C PHE A 122 -12.17 12.09 -6.66
N VAL A 123 -13.23 12.80 -6.26
CA VAL A 123 -13.65 12.84 -4.85
C VAL A 123 -14.14 11.48 -4.34
N LEU A 124 -14.80 10.70 -5.22
CA LEU A 124 -15.16 9.32 -4.93
C LEU A 124 -13.91 8.48 -4.68
N TYR A 125 -12.95 8.50 -5.62
CA TYR A 125 -11.70 7.74 -5.49
C TYR A 125 -10.93 8.10 -4.23
N GLN A 126 -10.81 9.40 -3.90
CA GLN A 126 -10.19 9.85 -2.65
C GLN A 126 -10.88 9.30 -1.40
N CYS A 127 -12.22 9.31 -1.37
CA CYS A 127 -12.98 8.76 -0.26
C CYS A 127 -12.76 7.25 -0.11
N TYR A 128 -12.90 6.50 -1.21
CA TYR A 128 -12.65 5.05 -1.22
C TYR A 128 -11.22 4.72 -0.77
N TYR A 129 -10.23 5.46 -1.26
CA TYR A 129 -8.83 5.28 -0.87
C TYR A 129 -8.63 5.48 0.64
N ARG A 130 -9.17 6.57 1.19
CA ARG A 130 -9.06 6.91 2.62
C ARG A 130 -9.82 5.94 3.52
N GLU A 131 -11.06 5.62 3.18
CA GLU A 131 -11.88 4.70 3.97
C GLU A 131 -11.33 3.28 3.92
N HIS A 132 -10.85 2.83 2.76
CA HIS A 132 -10.16 1.55 2.65
C HIS A 132 -8.87 1.51 3.49
N ALA A 133 -8.06 2.57 3.46
CA ALA A 133 -6.90 2.69 4.36
C ALA A 133 -7.31 2.71 5.85
N ALA A 134 -8.48 3.25 6.18
CA ALA A 134 -9.06 3.24 7.53
C ALA A 134 -9.63 1.88 7.96
N PHE A 135 -9.86 0.95 7.03
CA PHE A 135 -10.18 -0.46 7.31
C PHE A 135 -8.96 -1.39 7.36
N PHE A 136 -7.83 -0.96 6.79
CA PHE A 136 -6.51 -1.60 6.92
C PHE A 136 -5.46 -0.77 7.70
N PRO A 137 -5.80 -0.13 8.84
CA PRO A 137 -4.79 0.31 9.76
C PRO A 137 -4.32 -0.95 10.49
N LEU A 138 -3.00 -1.14 10.58
CA LEU A 138 -2.48 -1.59 11.87
C LEU A 138 -3.16 -0.68 12.90
N LYS A 139 -4.00 -1.23 13.80
CA LYS A 139 -4.68 -0.48 14.87
C LYS A 139 -3.64 0.04 15.85
N ILE A 140 -2.89 1.05 15.39
CA ILE A 140 -1.85 1.75 16.11
C ILE A 140 -2.51 3.07 16.56
N PRO A 141 -2.68 3.29 17.88
CA PRO A 141 -3.12 4.56 18.44
C PRO A 141 -2.32 5.75 17.85
N ASP A 142 -2.94 6.93 17.71
CA ASP A 142 -2.28 8.05 17.02
C ASP A 142 -1.00 8.53 17.72
N ASP A 143 -0.91 8.37 19.04
CA ASP A 143 0.32 8.57 19.82
C ASP A 143 1.43 7.60 19.41
N GLN A 144 1.09 6.34 19.12
CA GLN A 144 2.03 5.34 18.64
C GLN A 144 2.45 5.60 17.18
N LYS A 145 1.57 6.15 16.34
CA LYS A 145 1.93 6.58 14.97
C LYS A 145 2.91 7.75 14.99
N ALA A 146 2.63 8.78 15.80
CA ALA A 146 3.52 9.92 15.95
C ALA A 146 4.88 9.48 16.50
N ARG A 147 4.89 8.56 17.48
CA ARG A 147 6.12 7.95 17.99
C ARG A 147 6.88 7.18 16.92
N ALA A 148 6.19 6.36 16.10
CA ALA A 148 6.81 5.63 14.99
C ALA A 148 7.41 6.58 13.94
N ALA A 149 6.72 7.68 13.60
CA ALA A 149 7.24 8.69 12.69
C ALA A 149 8.49 9.39 13.25
N GLY A 150 8.50 9.71 14.55
CA GLY A 150 9.67 10.26 15.24
C GLY A 150 10.86 9.30 15.21
N ILE A 151 10.63 8.02 15.52
CA ILE A 151 11.66 6.97 15.47
C ILE A 151 12.21 6.83 14.04
N ALA A 152 11.34 6.81 13.02
CA ALA A 152 11.76 6.76 11.63
C ALA A 152 12.64 7.95 11.26
N SER A 153 12.23 9.17 11.61
CA SER A 153 13.00 10.39 11.35
C SER A 153 14.40 10.33 11.99
N ASP A 154 14.47 9.92 13.26
CA ASP A 154 15.76 9.78 13.96
C ASP A 154 16.67 8.75 13.27
N CYS A 155 16.12 7.59 12.91
CA CYS A 155 16.89 6.51 12.31
C CYS A 155 17.31 6.84 10.87
N ILE A 156 16.51 7.60 10.12
CA ILE A 156 16.89 8.15 8.81
C ILE A 156 18.14 9.01 8.96
N ALA A 157 18.14 9.93 9.93
CA ALA A 157 19.28 10.81 10.20
C ALA A 157 20.51 10.03 10.69
N GLN A 158 20.31 9.09 11.62
CA GLN A 158 21.40 8.30 12.22
C GLN A 158 22.11 7.42 11.19
N GLU A 159 21.34 6.69 10.38
CA GLU A 159 21.87 5.72 9.42
C GLU A 159 22.17 6.36 8.06
N LYS A 160 21.91 7.67 7.93
CA LYS A 160 22.21 8.48 6.75
C LYS A 160 21.56 7.90 5.48
N ILE A 161 20.31 7.49 5.60
CA ILE A 161 19.47 7.10 4.45
C ILE A 161 18.56 8.26 4.07
N THR A 162 17.91 8.18 2.91
CA THR A 162 16.88 9.15 2.53
C THR A 162 15.49 8.71 3.02
N THR A 163 14.57 9.66 3.10
CA THR A 163 13.15 9.36 3.37
C THR A 163 12.59 8.39 2.33
N GLU A 164 12.97 8.54 1.06
CA GLU A 164 12.55 7.63 -0.01
C GLU A 164 13.04 6.21 0.24
N GLN A 165 14.29 6.03 0.67
CA GLN A 165 14.83 4.70 1.00
C GLN A 165 14.08 4.06 2.18
N ALA A 166 13.75 4.84 3.21
CA ALA A 166 12.95 4.37 4.34
C ALA A 166 11.51 3.98 3.92
N VAL A 167 10.90 4.80 3.06
CA VAL A 167 9.57 4.54 2.50
C VAL A 167 9.58 3.29 1.62
N GLU A 168 10.56 3.13 0.72
CA GLU A 168 10.72 1.94 -0.11
C GLU A 168 10.89 0.67 0.76
N PHE A 169 11.77 0.73 1.77
CA PHE A 169 11.98 -0.37 2.71
C PHE A 169 10.70 -0.75 3.47
N SER A 170 9.95 0.23 3.98
CA SER A 170 8.68 -0.02 4.69
C SER A 170 7.60 -0.69 3.85
N LYS A 171 7.72 -0.58 2.52
CA LYS A 171 6.80 -1.18 1.53
C LYS A 171 7.23 -2.57 1.06
N GLY A 172 8.32 -3.10 1.59
CA GLY A 172 8.83 -4.42 1.23
C GLY A 172 9.86 -4.43 0.09
N GLU A 173 10.39 -3.28 -0.32
CA GLU A 173 11.40 -3.22 -1.39
C GLU A 173 12.81 -3.56 -0.89
N PHE A 174 12.97 -4.81 -0.49
CA PHE A 174 14.18 -5.34 0.13
C PHE A 174 15.35 -5.52 -0.85
N SER A 175 15.06 -5.64 -2.15
CA SER A 175 16.07 -5.81 -3.20
C SER A 175 17.06 -4.64 -3.29
N LYS A 176 16.65 -3.45 -2.83
CA LYS A 176 17.46 -2.22 -2.81
C LYS A 176 18.13 -1.96 -1.46
N ALA A 177 17.93 -2.83 -0.46
CA ALA A 177 18.42 -2.61 0.89
C ALA A 177 19.95 -2.75 0.97
N ASN A 178 20.63 -1.60 0.99
CA ASN A 178 22.05 -1.53 1.31
C ASN A 178 22.28 -1.65 2.83
N LYS A 179 23.56 -1.68 3.26
CA LYS A 179 23.93 -1.80 4.68
C LYS A 179 23.22 -0.77 5.57
N ASN A 180 23.10 0.47 5.13
CA ASN A 180 22.48 1.54 5.92
C ASN A 180 20.97 1.32 6.08
N VAL A 181 20.27 0.84 5.05
CA VAL A 181 18.84 0.47 5.14
C VAL A 181 18.64 -0.70 6.11
N LYS A 182 19.54 -1.68 6.11
CA LYS A 182 19.49 -2.79 7.09
C LYS A 182 19.72 -2.28 8.52
N CYS A 183 20.65 -1.35 8.70
CA CYS A 183 20.87 -0.73 10.01
C CYS A 183 19.71 0.20 10.42
N TYR A 184 19.02 0.83 9.48
CA TYR A 184 17.78 1.57 9.73
C TYR A 184 16.70 0.64 10.31
N ALA A 185 16.56 -0.59 9.79
CA ALA A 185 15.66 -1.59 10.36
C ALA A 185 16.00 -1.91 11.82
N ASN A 186 17.29 -2.11 12.14
CA ASN A 186 17.74 -2.36 13.51
C ASN A 186 17.48 -1.16 14.43
N CYS A 187 17.82 0.06 13.98
CA CYS A 187 17.56 1.29 14.73
C CYS A 187 16.07 1.44 15.05
N PHE A 188 15.21 1.27 14.04
CA PHE A 188 13.77 1.44 14.19
C PHE A 188 13.19 0.41 15.15
N LEU A 189 13.48 -0.88 14.95
CA LEU A 189 12.96 -1.96 15.77
C LEU A 189 13.45 -1.89 17.22
N THR A 190 14.70 -1.43 17.43
CA THR A 190 15.25 -1.23 18.78
C THR A 190 14.57 -0.07 19.49
N LYS A 191 14.45 1.09 18.84
CA LYS A 191 13.76 2.27 19.42
C LYS A 191 12.26 2.04 19.62
N ALA A 192 11.64 1.20 18.80
CA ALA A 192 10.26 0.76 18.97
C ALA A 192 10.07 -0.27 20.09
N GLY A 193 11.16 -0.80 20.66
CA GLY A 193 11.15 -1.83 21.70
C GLY A 193 10.85 -3.24 21.20
N VAL A 194 10.87 -3.46 19.89
CA VAL A 194 10.60 -4.76 19.25
C VAL A 194 11.84 -5.66 19.30
N LEU A 195 13.03 -5.08 19.24
CA LEU A 195 14.31 -5.77 19.37
C LEU A 195 15.12 -5.20 20.52
N VAL A 196 15.76 -6.08 21.28
CA VAL A 196 16.81 -5.73 22.26
C VAL A 196 17.97 -6.68 22.02
N ASP A 197 19.14 -6.14 21.68
CA ASP A 197 20.34 -6.92 21.35
C ASP A 197 20.11 -8.01 20.28
N GLY A 198 19.26 -7.72 19.30
CA GLY A 198 18.88 -8.67 18.24
C GLY A 198 17.90 -9.77 18.69
N VAL A 199 17.35 -9.67 19.89
CA VAL A 199 16.33 -10.58 20.44
C VAL A 199 14.95 -9.94 20.35
N LEU A 200 14.03 -10.67 19.72
CA LEU A 200 12.64 -10.26 19.56
C LEU A 200 11.90 -10.22 20.89
N GLN A 201 11.30 -9.08 21.19
CA GLN A 201 10.44 -8.88 22.34
C GLN A 201 9.01 -9.32 22.01
N THR A 202 8.74 -10.63 22.15
CA THR A 202 7.47 -11.25 21.74
C THR A 202 6.24 -10.63 22.41
N SER A 203 6.37 -10.16 23.67
CA SER A 203 5.29 -9.44 24.38
C SER A 203 4.93 -8.13 23.69
N VAL A 204 5.92 -7.34 23.29
CA VAL A 204 5.74 -6.04 22.59
C VAL A 204 5.13 -6.26 21.21
N VAL A 205 5.60 -7.30 20.49
CA VAL A 205 5.05 -7.68 19.18
C VAL A 205 3.58 -8.08 19.31
N MET A 206 3.25 -8.92 20.29
CA MET A 206 1.87 -9.32 20.56
C MET A 206 0.97 -8.14 20.90
N GLU A 207 1.40 -7.26 21.82
CA GLU A 207 0.64 -6.06 22.21
C GLU A 207 0.33 -5.18 21.00
N LYS A 208 1.32 -4.92 20.14
CA LYS A 208 1.19 -3.97 19.03
C LYS A 208 0.50 -4.55 17.80
N MET A 209 0.67 -5.84 17.52
CA MET A 209 0.26 -6.43 16.24
C MET A 209 -0.92 -7.40 16.38
N ALA A 210 -1.13 -8.05 17.53
CA ALA A 210 -2.24 -9.01 17.69
C ALA A 210 -3.63 -8.42 17.43
N PRO A 211 -3.93 -7.14 17.81
CA PRO A 211 -5.22 -6.53 17.50
C PRO A 211 -5.54 -6.42 16.01
N SER A 212 -4.51 -6.49 15.15
CA SER A 212 -4.63 -6.33 13.69
C SER A 212 -4.42 -7.65 12.95
N VAL A 213 -3.49 -8.48 13.42
CA VAL A 213 -3.07 -9.73 12.77
C VAL A 213 -3.81 -10.95 13.34
N GLY A 214 -4.32 -10.87 14.56
CA GLY A 214 -4.89 -11.98 15.32
C GLY A 214 -3.80 -12.78 16.05
N GLU A 215 -4.07 -13.17 17.30
CA GLU A 215 -3.08 -13.80 18.17
C GLU A 215 -2.49 -15.10 17.61
N ALA A 216 -3.33 -16.02 17.13
CA ALA A 216 -2.89 -17.32 16.65
C ALA A 216 -1.98 -17.18 15.41
N LYS A 217 -2.36 -16.31 14.48
CA LYS A 217 -1.60 -16.01 13.28
C LYS A 217 -0.27 -15.32 13.61
N LEU A 218 -0.30 -14.34 14.50
CA LEU A 218 0.92 -13.65 14.93
C LEU A 218 1.90 -14.59 15.63
N LYS A 219 1.40 -15.52 16.48
CA LYS A 219 2.23 -16.57 17.09
C LYS A 219 2.93 -17.44 16.05
N ALA A 220 2.22 -17.90 15.02
CA ALA A 220 2.81 -18.68 13.93
C ALA A 220 3.92 -17.91 13.19
N ILE A 221 3.70 -16.62 12.89
CA ILE A 221 4.71 -15.77 12.26
C ILE A 221 5.93 -15.60 13.19
N MET A 222 5.70 -15.35 14.49
CA MET A 222 6.80 -15.21 15.47
C MET A 222 7.63 -16.49 15.59
N GLU A 223 7.00 -17.67 15.55
CA GLU A 223 7.71 -18.95 15.59
C GLU A 223 8.62 -19.16 14.39
N LYS A 224 8.18 -18.73 13.20
CA LYS A 224 8.93 -18.85 11.95
C LYS A 224 10.02 -17.79 11.80
N CYS A 225 9.69 -16.54 12.07
CA CYS A 225 10.56 -15.40 11.79
C CYS A 225 11.38 -14.91 12.99
N GLY A 226 10.90 -15.11 14.22
CA GLY A 226 11.53 -14.56 15.43
C GLY A 226 12.87 -15.19 15.79
N LYS A 227 13.28 -16.26 15.11
CA LYS A 227 14.55 -16.97 15.33
C LYS A 227 15.60 -16.71 14.25
N VAL A 228 15.25 -15.94 13.21
CA VAL A 228 16.18 -15.63 12.12
C VAL A 228 17.33 -14.78 12.64
N LYS A 229 18.57 -15.12 12.27
CA LYS A 229 19.78 -14.41 12.65
C LYS A 229 20.64 -14.15 11.42
N GLY A 230 21.12 -12.92 11.32
CA GLY A 230 22.07 -12.49 10.30
C GLY A 230 23.51 -12.46 10.83
N SER A 231 24.42 -11.93 10.02
CA SER A 231 25.84 -11.77 10.37
C SER A 231 26.09 -10.75 11.46
N ASP A 232 25.19 -9.78 11.63
CA ASP A 232 25.24 -8.75 12.67
C ASP A 232 23.80 -8.33 13.08
N GLN A 233 23.67 -7.34 13.96
CA GLN A 233 22.37 -6.84 14.43
C GLN A 233 21.56 -6.16 13.31
N CYS A 234 22.21 -5.46 12.38
CA CYS A 234 21.55 -4.84 11.23
C CYS A 234 20.95 -5.91 10.30
N GLU A 235 21.75 -6.93 9.98
CA GLU A 235 21.32 -8.04 9.14
C GLU A 235 20.21 -8.86 9.83
N THR A 236 20.34 -9.10 11.14
CA THR A 236 19.31 -9.80 11.92
C THR A 236 17.98 -9.06 11.89
N ALA A 237 17.99 -7.74 12.17
CA ALA A 237 16.78 -6.92 12.14
C ALA A 237 16.15 -6.87 10.74
N PHE A 238 16.97 -6.71 9.70
CA PHE A 238 16.53 -6.73 8.31
C PHE A 238 15.86 -8.07 7.94
N MET A 239 16.52 -9.20 8.22
CA MET A 239 16.00 -10.53 7.90
C MET A 239 14.71 -10.84 8.67
N MET A 240 14.62 -10.43 9.94
CA MET A 240 13.38 -10.52 10.69
C MET A 240 12.30 -9.68 10.02
N PHE A 241 12.53 -8.40 9.76
CA PHE A 241 11.55 -7.52 9.14
C PHE A 241 11.06 -8.06 7.78
N GLU A 242 11.98 -8.51 6.93
CA GLU A 242 11.68 -9.12 5.64
C GLU A 242 10.82 -10.39 5.80
N CYS A 243 11.17 -11.27 6.74
CA CYS A 243 10.39 -12.48 7.00
C CYS A 243 8.97 -12.15 7.46
N TYR A 244 8.81 -11.23 8.42
CA TYR A 244 7.48 -10.80 8.88
C TYR A 244 6.68 -10.17 7.74
N HIS A 245 7.31 -9.37 6.88
CA HIS A 245 6.63 -8.77 5.72
C HIS A 245 6.17 -9.83 4.72
N LYS A 246 6.98 -10.86 4.44
CA LYS A 246 6.62 -11.98 3.56
C LYS A 246 5.47 -12.80 4.14
N GLU A 247 5.57 -13.25 5.40
CA GLU A 247 4.50 -14.03 6.02
C GLU A 247 3.22 -13.23 6.22
N HIS A 248 3.32 -11.91 6.42
CA HIS A 248 2.14 -11.06 6.49
C HIS A 248 1.49 -10.90 5.10
N ALA A 249 2.28 -10.83 4.03
CA ALA A 249 1.79 -10.74 2.65
C ALA A 249 1.18 -12.06 2.14
N ASP A 250 1.70 -13.22 2.57
CA ASP A 250 1.23 -14.54 2.13
C ASP A 250 -0.11 -14.98 2.77
N ILE A 251 -0.57 -14.26 3.81
CA ILE A 251 -1.75 -14.61 4.60
C ILE A 251 -2.77 -13.45 4.61
N ALA A 252 -2.59 -12.43 3.78
CA ALA A 252 -3.49 -11.28 3.63
C ALA A 252 -4.29 -11.36 2.33
#